data_AF-A0A060YT15-F1
#
_entry.id   AF-A0A060YT15-F1
#
_cell.length_a   1.000
_cell.length_b   1.000
_cell.length_c   1.000
_cell.angle_alpha   90.00
_cell.angle_beta   90.00
_cell.angle_gamma   90.00
#
_symmetry.space_group_name_H-M   'P 1'
#
loop_
_entity.id
_entity.type
_entity.pdbx_description
1 polymer ?
#
loop_
_entity_poly.entity_id
_entity_poly.type
_entity_poly.pdbx_seq_one_letter_code
_entity_poly.pdbx_strand_id
1 'polypeptide(L)' 'MFRGHHILLFSQMTRMLDILQDYMEYRGYRYERLDGSVRGEERNLAIKNFSSKDVFVFLLSTKAGGLSLTSNRS' A
#
# COMPACT_ATOMS: atom_id res chain seq x y z
N MET A 1 -22.96 -7.83 -1.15
CA MET A 1 -21.81 -7.92 -0.21
C MET A 1 -20.54 -8.11 -1.03
N PHE A 2 -19.93 -7.04 -1.54
CA PHE A 2 -18.57 -7.16 -2.06
C PHE A 2 -17.67 -7.30 -0.83
N ARG A 3 -17.16 -8.50 -0.59
CA ARG A 3 -16.01 -8.69 0.30
C ARG A 3 -14.92 -7.76 -0.26
N GLY A 4 -14.63 -6.66 0.45
CA GLY A 4 -13.63 -5.69 0.02
C GLY A 4 -12.30 -6.41 -0.13
N HIS A 5 -11.88 -6.64 -1.37
CA HIS A 5 -10.60 -7.25 -1.66
C HIS A 5 -9.54 -6.18 -1.51
N HIS A 6 -8.67 -6.36 -0.52
CA HIS A 6 -7.52 -5.50 -0.34
C HIS A 6 -6.37 -6.05 -1.19
N ILE A 7 -5.87 -5.26 -2.14
CA ILE A 7 -4.81 -5.67 -3.06
C ILE A 7 -3.47 -5.11 -2.57
N LEU A 8 -2.46 -5.96 -2.47
CA LEU A 8 -1.07 -5.56 -2.21
C LEU A 8 -0.29 -5.66 -3.52
N LEU A 9 0.24 -4.54 -3.99
CA LEU A 9 1.02 -4.48 -5.22
C LEU A 9 2.47 -4.11 -4.90
N PHE A 10 3.39 -4.98 -5.27
CA PHE A 10 4.82 -4.81 -5.06
C PHE A 10 5.51 -4.46 -6.38
N SER A 11 6.35 -3.43 -6.37
CA SER A 11 7.17 -3.06 -7.53
C SER A 11 8.58 -2.67 -7.10
N GLN A 12 9.59 -3.14 -7.84
CA GLN A 12 10.97 -2.67 -7.69
C GLN A 12 11.18 -1.26 -8.26
N MET A 13 10.27 -0.82 -9.14
CA MET A 13 10.38 0.46 -9.82
C MET A 13 9.32 1.42 -9.26
N THR A 14 9.77 2.50 -8.61
CA THR A 14 8.91 3.57 -8.11
C THR A 14 8.10 4.23 -9.23
N ARG A 15 8.69 4.37 -10.43
CA ARG A 15 7.98 4.82 -11.63
C ARG A 15 6.72 4.02 -11.98
N MET A 16 6.72 2.70 -11.73
CA MET A 16 5.51 1.89 -11.95
C MET A 16 4.44 2.21 -10.89
N LEU A 17 4.86 2.51 -9.66
CA LEU A 17 3.94 2.95 -8.60
C LEU A 17 3.34 4.32 -8.94
N ASP A 18 4.12 5.24 -9.50
CA ASP A 18 3.64 6.56 -9.94
C ASP A 18 2.55 6.43 -11.02
N ILE A 19 2.74 5.57 -12.03
CA ILE A 19 1.73 5.33 -13.08
C ILE A 19 0.45 4.72 -12.49
N LEU A 20 0.59 3.78 -11.56
CA LEU A 20 -0.54 3.15 -10.89
C LEU A 20 -1.28 4.14 -9.99
N GLN A 21 -0.55 5.07 -9.37
CA GLN A 21 -1.08 6.15 -8.57
C GLN A 21 -1.98 7.05 -9.41
N ASP A 22 -1.48 7.55 -10.55
CA ASP A 22 -2.25 8.37 -11.49
C ASP A 22 -3.51 7.64 -11.99
N TYR A 23 -3.39 6.35 -12.26
CA TYR A 23 -4.53 5.53 -12.68
C TYR A 23 -5.60 5.40 -11.58
N MET A 24 -5.18 5.22 -10.32
CA MET A 24 -6.10 5.12 -9.19
C MET A 24 -6.80 6.45 -8.90
N GLU A 25 -6.08 7.56 -8.98
CA GLU A 25 -6.65 8.91 -8.86
C GLU A 25 -7.67 9.18 -9.97
N TYR A 26 -7.31 8.86 -11.22
CA TYR A 26 -8.21 8.99 -12.37
C TYR A 26 -9.50 8.16 -12.20
N ARG A 27 -9.39 6.98 -11.61
CA ARG A 27 -10.54 6.09 -11.36
C ARG A 27 -11.28 6.39 -10.05
N GLY A 28 -10.76 7.29 -9.21
CA GLY A 28 -11.32 7.59 -7.89
C GLY A 28 -11.18 6.45 -6.87
N TYR A 29 -10.22 5.54 -7.07
CA TYR A 29 -9.94 4.47 -6.11
C TYR A 29 -9.01 4.99 -5.01
N ARG A 30 -9.38 4.73 -3.75
CA ARG A 30 -8.50 5.01 -2.61
C ARG A 30 -7.37 4.00 -2.53
N TYR A 31 -6.17 4.53 -2.42
CA TYR A 31 -4.94 3.76 -2.33
C TYR A 31 -4.03 4.34 -1.25
N GLU A 32 -3.09 3.52 -0.80
CA GLU A 32 -2.02 3.92 0.11
C GLU A 32 -0.69 3.49 -0.51
N ARG A 33 0.35 4.31 -0.37
CA ARG A 33 1.67 4.06 -0.95
C ARG A 33 2.73 4.03 0.14
N LEU A 34 3.58 3.02 0.11
CA LEU A 34 4.74 2.91 0.98
C LEU A 34 5.99 2.64 0.16
N ASP A 35 6.84 3.66 0.12
CA ASP A 35 8.16 3.62 -0.50
C ASP A 35 9.25 3.42 0.56
N GLY A 36 10.45 3.02 0.16
CA GLY A 36 11.60 2.84 1.06
C GLY A 36 12.12 4.15 1.68
N SER A 37 11.60 5.29 1.24
CA SER A 37 11.86 6.61 1.81
C SER A 37 10.92 7.00 2.96
N VAL A 38 9.83 6.25 3.18
CA VAL A 38 8.79 6.56 4.17
C VAL A 38 9.31 6.26 5.58
N ARG A 39 9.13 7.20 6.53
CA ARG A 39 9.63 7.05 7.90
C ARG A 39 8.82 5.98 8.65
N GLY A 40 9.42 5.30 9.63
CA GLY A 40 8.79 4.18 10.34
C GLY A 40 7.42 4.50 10.98
N GLU A 41 7.19 5.75 11.39
CA GLU A 41 5.89 6.20 11.91
C GLU A 41 4.82 6.31 10.82
N GLU A 42 5.16 6.90 9.67
CA GLU A 42 4.27 6.99 8.50
C GLU A 42 3.91 5.60 7.96
N ARG A 43 4.84 4.64 8.06
CA ARG A 43 4.57 3.23 7.76
C ARG A 43 3.44 2.64 8.62
N ASN A 44 3.49 2.86 9.93
CA ASN A 44 2.45 2.34 10.84
C ASN A 44 1.10 3.02 10.58
N LEU A 45 1.11 4.30 10.23
CA LEU A 45 -0.11 5.02 9.85
C LEU A 45 -0.72 4.47 8.56
N ALA A 46 0.08 4.22 7.53
CA ALA A 46 -0.37 3.64 6.27
C ALA A 46 -0.95 2.22 6.47
N ILE A 47 -0.32 1.39 7.31
CA ILE A 47 -0.85 0.05 7.68
C ILE A 47 -2.18 0.18 8.42
N LYS A 48 -2.30 1.14 9.34
CA LYS A 48 -3.54 1.40 10.08
C LYS A 48 -4.66 1.89 9.15
N ASN A 49 -4.34 2.76 8.19
CA ASN A 49 -5.27 3.24 7.18
C ASN A 49 -5.71 2.12 6.23
N PHE A 50 -4.81 1.22 5.83
CA PHE A 50 -5.14 0.05 5.04
C PHE A 50 -6.07 -0.95 5.75
N SER A 51 -6.08 -0.96 7.09
CA SER A 51 -7.04 -1.74 7.88
C SER A 51 -8.47 -1.15 7.80
N SER A 52 -8.62 0.10 7.35
CA SER A 52 -9.93 0.67 7.07
C SER A 52 -10.54 0.04 5.80
N LYS A 53 -11.87 -0.16 5.81
CA LYS A 53 -12.61 -0.86 4.72
C LYS A 53 -12.62 -0.13 3.38
N ASP A 54 -11.97 1.02 3.31
CA ASP A 54 -12.13 1.96 2.21
C ASP A 54 -10.87 2.14 1.38
N VAL A 55 -9.75 1.54 1.80
CA VAL A 55 -8.53 1.49 0.99
C VAL A 55 -8.57 0.20 0.14
N PHE A 56 -8.55 0.37 -1.18
CA PHE A 56 -8.66 -0.76 -2.12
C PHE A 56 -7.30 -1.37 -2.46
N VAL A 57 -6.26 -0.53 -2.61
CA VAL A 57 -4.92 -0.98 -3.01
C VAL A 57 -3.82 -0.38 -2.12
N PHE A 58 -2.83 -1.21 -1.80
CA PHE A 58 -1.61 -0.83 -1.10
C PHE A 58 -0.41 -1.02 -2.03
N LEU A 59 0.22 0.09 -2.42
CA LEU A 59 1.35 0.17 -3.33
C LEU A 59 2.67 0.11 -2.53
N LEU A 60 3.48 -0.90 -2.78
CA LEU A 60 4.72 -1.18 -2.04
C LEU A 60 5.92 -1.16 -2.97
N SER A 61 6.95 -0.39 -2.60
CA SER A 61 8.26 -0.55 -3.24
C SER A 61 9.04 -1.69 -2.57
N THR A 62 9.58 -2.63 -3.34
CA THR A 62 10.40 -3.74 -2.79
C THR A 62 11.75 -3.27 -2.24
N LYS A 63 12.14 -2.01 -2.50
CA LYS A 63 13.28 -1.37 -1.82
C LYS A 63 12.97 -1.02 -0.36
N ALA A 64 11.69 -0.96 0.03
CA ALA A 64 11.24 -0.91 1.43
C ALA A 64 11.20 -2.31 2.10
N GLY A 65 11.51 -3.37 1.36
CA GLY A 65 11.23 -4.77 1.68
C GLY A 65 12.15 -5.44 2.70
N GLY A 66 12.73 -4.70 3.64
CA GLY A 66 13.46 -5.26 4.78
C GLY A 66 12.60 -5.47 6.04
N LEU A 67 11.31 -5.12 6.00
CA LEU A 67 10.43 -5.20 7.17
C LEU A 67 9.34 -6.25 7.00
N SER A 68 9.66 -7.44 7.51
CA SER A 68 8.77 -8.52 7.90
C SER A 68 7.34 -8.05 8.21
N LEU A 69 6.44 -8.19 7.24
CA LEU A 69 5.00 -8.29 7.48
C LEU A 69 4.70 -9.74 7.91
N THR A 70 5.33 -10.21 9.00
CA THR A 70 4.89 -11.45 9.63
C THR A 70 3.66 -11.08 10.46
N SER A 71 2.49 -11.52 9.98
CA SER A 71 1.27 -11.50 10.77
C SER A 71 1.45 -12.45 11.95
N ASN A 72 2.07 -12.00 13.05
CA ASN A 72 1.96 -12.72 14.31
C ASN A 72 0.54 -12.48 14.85
N ARG A 73 -0.35 -13.36 14.41
CA ARG A 73 -1.70 -13.50 14.93
C ARG A 73 -1.56 -14.36 16.18
N SER A 74 -1.45 -13.72 17.34
CA SER A 74 -1.70 -14.33 18.66
C SER A 74 -3.11 -14.01 19.10
#